data_AF-A0A2P8VVE5-F1
#
_entry.id   AF-A0A2P8VVE5-F1
#
_cell.length_a   1.000
_cell.length_b   1.000
_cell.length_c   1.000
_cell.angle_alpha   90.00
_cell.angle_beta   90.00
_cell.angle_gamma   90.00
#
_symmetry.space_group_name_H-M   'P 1'
#
loop_
_entity.id
_entity.type
_entity.pdbx_description
1 polymer ?
#
loop_
_entity_poly.entity_id
_entity_poly.type
_entity_poly.pdbx_seq_one_letter_code
_entity_poly.pdbx_strand_id
1 'polypeptide(L)' 'MALSRHSMASVPLASQSSSEAQSIYRLWSNPEVSSEAILNSHSEGTVARAQACETVCRFKTVPSLTLRVIRKPWLGLSQ' A
#
# COMPACT_ATOMS: atom_id res chain seq x y z
N MET A 1 -3.41 11.90 -0.03
CA MET A 1 -3.63 10.61 0.64
C MET A 1 -2.56 10.45 1.72
N ALA A 2 -2.89 10.05 2.94
CA ALA A 2 -1.94 10.07 4.07
C ALA A 2 -0.74 9.13 3.88
N LEU A 3 -0.98 7.95 3.29
CA LEU A 3 0.06 6.97 2.97
C LEU A 3 1.07 7.43 1.91
N SER A 4 0.66 8.25 0.94
CA SER A 4 1.58 8.74 -0.09
C SER A 4 2.54 9.81 0.44
N ARG A 5 2.14 10.53 1.50
CA ARG A 5 2.98 11.55 2.17
C ARG A 5 3.97 10.94 3.16
N HIS A 6 3.65 9.78 3.72
CA HIS A 6 4.47 9.07 4.69
C HIS A 6 4.74 7.62 4.22
N SER A 7 5.36 7.48 3.04
CA SER A 7 5.47 6.20 2.30
C SER A 7 6.18 5.06 3.03
N MET A 8 7.00 5.37 4.04
CA MET A 8 7.75 4.39 4.85
C MET A 8 7.16 4.20 6.26
N ALA A 9 6.13 4.97 6.62
CA ALA A 9 5.51 4.87 7.93
C ALA A 9 4.47 3.73 7.96
N SER A 10 4.26 3.14 9.13
CA SER A 10 3.14 2.22 9.34
C SER A 10 1.80 2.98 9.24
N VAL A 11 0.71 2.26 8.94
CA VAL A 11 -0.63 2.88 8.81
C VAL A 11 -1.00 3.76 10.01
N PRO A 12 -0.80 3.35 11.29
CA PRO A 12 -1.13 4.21 12.41
C PRO A 12 -0.29 5.49 12.48
N LEU A 13 0.99 5.42 12.09
CA LEU A 13 1.90 6.57 12.08
C LEU A 13 1.65 7.51 10.89
N ALA A 14 1.20 6.97 9.76
CA ALA A 14 0.86 7.74 8.58
C ALA A 14 -0.51 8.41 8.69
N SER A 15 -1.42 7.88 9.51
CA SER A 15 -2.79 8.39 9.67
C SER A 15 -2.86 9.57 10.63
N GLN A 16 -3.74 10.54 10.35
CA GLN A 16 -3.95 11.69 11.22
C GLN A 16 -4.90 11.38 12.39
N SER A 17 -5.66 10.28 12.29
CA SER A 17 -6.59 9.84 13.35
C SER A 17 -6.73 8.32 13.38
N SER A 18 -7.21 7.80 14.51
CA SER A 18 -7.55 6.37 14.65
C SER A 18 -8.67 5.92 13.71
N SER A 19 -9.64 6.80 13.43
CA SER A 19 -10.74 6.50 12.48
C SER A 19 -10.22 6.32 11.06
N GLU A 20 -9.29 7.17 10.63
CA GLU A 20 -8.62 7.06 9.33
C GLU A 20 -7.82 5.75 9.22
N ALA A 21 -7.02 5.43 10.25
CA ALA A 21 -6.26 4.19 10.29
C ALA A 21 -7.16 2.95 10.19
N GLN A 22 -8.26 2.92 10.96
CA GLN A 22 -9.22 1.83 10.90
C GLN A 22 -9.91 1.72 9.53
N SER A 23 -10.22 2.85 8.89
CA SER A 23 -10.81 2.85 7.54
C SER A 23 -9.87 2.23 6.52
N ILE A 24 -8.57 2.52 6.61
CA ILE A 24 -7.54 1.92 5.74
C ILE A 24 -7.50 0.40 5.95
N TYR A 25 -7.45 -0.06 7.21
CA TYR A 25 -7.44 -1.49 7.50
C TYR A 25 -8.70 -2.20 7.02
N ARG A 26 -9.89 -1.59 7.22
CA ARG A 26 -11.15 -2.13 6.72
C ARG A 26 -11.14 -2.29 5.20
N LEU A 27 -10.61 -1.31 4.47
CA LEU A 27 -10.47 -1.40 3.02
C LEU A 27 -9.56 -2.56 2.62
N TRP A 28 -8.41 -2.72 3.27
CA TRP A 28 -7.45 -3.79 2.96
C TRP A 28 -7.94 -5.19 3.33
N SER A 29 -8.79 -5.31 4.34
CA SER A 29 -9.40 -6.57 4.73
C SER A 29 -10.76 -6.82 4.07
N ASN A 30 -11.25 -5.92 3.21
CA ASN A 30 -12.57 -6.07 2.60
C ASN A 30 -12.52 -7.15 1.50
N PRO A 31 -13.24 -8.27 1.65
CA PRO A 31 -13.25 -9.33 0.64
C PRO A 31 -13.91 -8.91 -0.69
N GLU A 32 -14.76 -7.89 -0.68
CA GLU A 32 -15.42 -7.37 -1.88
C GLU A 32 -14.49 -6.51 -2.74
N VAL A 33 -13.37 -6.04 -2.16
CA VAL A 33 -12.39 -5.21 -2.87
C VAL A 33 -11.22 -6.08 -3.30
N SER A 34 -11.17 -6.45 -4.58
CA SER A 34 -10.05 -7.21 -5.12
C SER A 34 -8.83 -6.32 -5.36
N SER A 35 -7.63 -6.88 -5.13
CA SER A 35 -6.38 -6.17 -5.45
C SER A 35 -6.27 -5.82 -6.93
N GLU A 36 -6.85 -6.65 -7.81
CA GLU A 36 -6.92 -6.39 -9.24
C GLU A 36 -7.76 -5.14 -9.55
N ALA A 37 -8.93 -4.97 -8.92
CA ALA A 37 -9.75 -3.78 -9.09
C ALA A 37 -9.01 -2.51 -8.65
N ILE A 38 -8.24 -2.58 -7.55
CA ILE A 38 -7.39 -1.47 -7.11
C ILE A 38 -6.35 -1.14 -8.18
N LEU A 39 -5.62 -2.12 -8.71
CA LEU A 39 -4.60 -1.88 -9.74
C LEU A 39 -5.20 -1.33 -11.03
N ASN A 40 -6.33 -1.89 -11.47
CA ASN A 40 -7.01 -1.48 -12.70
C ASN A 40 -7.53 -0.03 -12.61
N SER A 41 -7.99 0.42 -11.44
CA SER A 41 -8.41 1.83 -11.25
C SER A 41 -7.30 2.86 -11.50
N HIS A 42 -6.03 2.45 -11.45
CA HIS A 42 -4.88 3.33 -11.72
C HIS A 42 -4.32 3.17 -13.14
N SER A 43 -4.79 2.17 -13.88
CA SER A 43 -4.29 1.84 -15.21
C SER A 43 -4.60 2.94 -16.22
N GLU A 44 -5.82 3.47 -16.21
CA GLU A 44 -6.27 4.53 -17.13
C GLU A 44 -5.40 5.79 -17.02
N GLY A 45 -5.18 6.28 -15.80
CA GLY A 45 -4.31 7.44 -15.57
C GLY A 45 -2.86 7.18 -15.97
N THR A 46 -2.38 5.94 -15.87
CA THR A 46 -1.04 5.55 -16.31
C THR A 46 -0.95 5.50 -17.84
N VAL A 47 -1.96 4.95 -18.51
CA VAL A 47 -2.06 4.89 -19.98
C VAL A 47 -2.14 6.29 -20.56
N ALA A 48 -2.99 7.15 -20.01
CA ALA A 48 -3.13 8.54 -20.47
C ALA A 48 -1.80 9.31 -20.40
N ARG A 49 -1.02 9.15 -19.31
CA ARG A 49 0.30 9.76 -19.20
C ARG A 49 1.31 9.17 -20.19
N ALA A 50 1.26 7.85 -20.43
CA ALA A 50 2.15 7.21 -21.39
C ALA A 50 1.89 7.66 -22.83
N GLN A 51 0.62 7.88 -23.21
CA GLN A 51 0.25 8.39 -24.53
C GLN A 51 0.73 9.82 -24.80
N ALA A 52 0.94 10.61 -23.75
CA ALA A 52 1.49 11.97 -23.86
C ALA A 52 3.01 11.99 -24.07
N CYS A 53 3.69 10.84 -24.01
CA CYS A 53 5.13 10.72 -24.20
C CYS A 53 5.47 10.25 -25.62
N GLU A 54 6.53 10.81 -26.21
CA GLU A 54 7.02 10.43 -27.54
C GLU A 54 7.68 9.03 -27.55
N THR A 55 8.23 8.60 -26.41
CA THR A 55 8.85 7.27 -26.25
C THR A 55 8.54 6.72 -24.87
N VAL A 56 8.20 5.42 -24.79
CA VAL A 56 7.86 4.73 -23.53
C VAL A 56 8.80 3.53 -23.33
N CYS A 57 9.58 3.57 -22.25
CA CYS A 57 10.39 2.42 -21.82
C CYS A 57 9.61 1.53 -20.85
N ARG A 58 9.35 0.28 -21.25
CA ARG A 58 8.66 -0.71 -20.41
C ARG A 58 9.66 -1.69 -19.81
N PHE A 59 9.78 -1.69 -18.48
CA PHE A 59 10.50 -2.71 -17.74
C PHE A 59 9.54 -3.76 -17.19
N LYS A 60 9.86 -5.05 -17.38
CA LYS A 60 9.11 -6.17 -16.79
C LYS A 60 10.06 -6.98 -15.91
N THR A 61 9.84 -6.90 -14.61
CA THR A 61 10.54 -7.72 -13.60
C THR A 61 9.48 -8.50 -12.83
N VAL A 62 9.77 -9.75 -12.45
CA VAL A 62 8.89 -10.54 -11.58
C VAL A 62 9.41 -10.42 -10.13
N PRO A 63 8.81 -9.57 -9.28
CA PRO A 63 9.24 -9.45 -7.90
C PRO A 63 8.74 -10.64 -7.07
N SER A 64 9.62 -11.24 -6.28
CA SER A 64 9.24 -12.14 -5.17
C SER A 64 9.09 -11.33 -3.89
N LEU A 65 7.90 -11.34 -3.28
CA LEU A 65 7.67 -10.74 -1.96
C LEU A 65 7.86 -11.81 -0.88
N THR A 66 8.88 -11.65 -0.02
CA THR A 66 9.12 -12.55 1.11
C THR A 66 8.59 -11.93 2.40
N LEU A 67 7.61 -12.57 3.02
CA LEU A 67 7.14 -12.20 4.37
C LEU A 67 8.19 -12.62 5.41
N ARG A 68 8.91 -11.66 5.98
CA ARG A 68 9.66 -11.87 7.23
C ARG A 68 8.76 -11.51 8.41
N VAL A 69 8.28 -12.50 9.14
CA VAL A 69 7.62 -12.29 10.43
C VAL A 69 8.69 -11.92 11.46
N ILE A 70 8.82 -10.64 11.78
CA ILE A 70 9.67 -10.17 12.89
C ILE A 70 8.85 -10.34 14.18
N ARG A 71 9.01 -11.46 14.87
CA ARG A 71 8.50 -11.61 16.25
C ARG A 71 9.32 -10.71 17.17
N LYS A 72 8.72 -9.65 17.71
CA LYS A 72 9.28 -8.90 18.84
C LYS A 72 9.06 -9.76 20.10
N PRO A 73 10.11 -10.14 20.84
CA PRO A 73 9.93 -10.76 22.14
C PRO A 73 9.27 -9.73 23.08
N TRP A 74 8.18 -10.15 23.73
CA TRP A 74 7.53 -9.38 24.78
C TRP A 74 8.53 -9.14 25.91
N LEU A 75 8.94 -7.88 26.12
CA LEU A 75 9.61 -7.48 27.35
C LEU A 75 8.58 -7.57 28.47
N GLY A 76 8.78 -8.54 29.36
CA GLY A 76 7.95 -8.78 30.52
C GLY A 76 7.86 -7.53 31.41
N LEU A 77 6.64 -7.19 31.78
CA LEU A 77 6.34 -6.40 32.97
C LEU A 77 6.86 -7.18 34.18
N SER A 78 7.92 -6.70 34.82
CA SER A 78 8.17 -7.02 36.23
C SER A 78 7.23 -6.17 37.06
N GLN A 79 6.52 -6.83 37.97
CA GLN A 79 5.89 -6.22 39.13
C GLN A 79 6.92 -5.53 40.02
#